data_AF-A0A1N6TM38-F1
#
_entry.id   AF-A0A1N6TM38-F1
#
_cell.length_a   1.000
_cell.length_b   1.000
_cell.length_c   1.000
_cell.angle_alpha   90.00
_cell.angle_beta   90.00
_cell.angle_gamma   90.00
#
_symmetry.space_group_name_H-M   'P 1'
#
loop_
_entity.id
_entity.type
_entity.pdbx_description
1 polymer ?
#
loop_
_entity_poly.entity_id
_entity_poly.type
_entity_poly.pdbx_seq_one_letter_code
_entity_poly.pdbx_strand_id
1 'polypeptide(L)'
;MHLHCYVWSGIGEELRSEAERRPPLPPADPGQFTSSPLPPMRTCDWLLKPARRIDASPATPDDALAWLTERYRSMKSSFLRPPDEARIGLDVRLHNAREALANGVDVQWGIWLTGGRFLTCGVVCCSPNRHAAYRCPAS
;
A
#
# COMPACT_ATOMS: atom_id res chain seq x y z
N MET A 1 14.91 -0.68 -10.81
CA MET A 1 13.99 -1.09 -9.73
C MET A 1 12.58 -0.90 -10.24
N HIS A 2 11.72 -1.92 -10.15
CA HIS A 2 10.30 -1.77 -10.49
C HIS A 2 9.50 -1.41 -9.24
N LEU A 3 8.57 -0.47 -9.35
CA LEU A 3 7.72 0.00 -8.26
C LEU A 3 6.25 -0.07 -8.68
N HIS A 4 5.39 -0.50 -7.77
CA HIS A 4 3.95 -0.47 -7.95
C HIS A 4 3.25 0.18 -6.76
N CYS A 5 2.38 1.12 -7.05
CA CYS A 5 1.58 1.85 -6.08
C CYS A 5 0.19 1.23 -5.98
N TYR A 6 -0.31 1.15 -4.74
CA TYR A 6 -1.63 0.61 -4.43
C TYR A 6 -2.34 1.52 -3.44
N VAL A 7 -3.60 1.85 -3.71
CA VAL A 7 -4.46 2.56 -2.78
C VAL A 7 -5.74 1.77 -2.52
N TRP A 8 -6.16 1.77 -1.27
CA TRP A 8 -7.50 1.34 -0.91
C TRP A 8 -8.10 2.33 0.08
N SER A 9 -9.37 2.67 -0.11
CA SER A 9 -10.13 3.45 0.85
C SER A 9 -11.55 2.90 1.00
N GLY A 10 -11.86 2.42 2.20
CA GLY A 10 -13.13 1.76 2.48
C GLY A 10 -13.50 1.88 3.95
N ILE A 11 -14.47 1.08 4.39
CA ILE A 11 -14.87 1.00 5.79
C ILE A 11 -13.77 0.25 6.56
N GLY A 12 -13.24 0.83 7.63
CA GLY A 12 -12.12 0.26 8.36
C GLY A 12 -12.42 -1.12 8.97
N GLU A 13 -13.69 -1.41 9.27
CA GLU A 13 -14.12 -2.73 9.77
C GLU A 13 -13.88 -3.87 8.75
N GLU A 14 -13.90 -3.59 7.45
CA GLU A 14 -13.62 -4.58 6.39
C GLU A 14 -12.20 -5.15 6.53
N LEU A 15 -11.27 -4.39 7.12
CA LEU A 15 -9.91 -4.85 7.37
C LEU A 15 -9.83 -6.01 8.37
N ARG A 16 -10.91 -6.33 9.11
CA ARG A 16 -10.96 -7.51 9.97
C ARG A 16 -11.13 -8.83 9.22
N SER A 17 -11.46 -8.80 7.92
CA SER A 17 -11.56 -9.99 7.07
C SER A 17 -10.16 -10.56 6.77
N GLU A 18 -9.60 -11.34 7.69
CA GLU A 18 -8.23 -11.89 7.52
C GLU A 18 -8.11 -12.80 6.30
N ALA A 19 -9.12 -13.64 6.01
CA ALA A 19 -9.09 -14.59 4.90
C ALA A 19 -8.95 -13.90 3.53
N GLU A 20 -9.50 -12.70 3.39
CA GLU A 20 -9.38 -11.90 2.16
C GLU A 20 -8.05 -11.13 2.05
N ARG A 21 -7.34 -10.99 3.17
CA ARG A 21 -6.12 -10.17 3.28
C ARG A 21 -4.86 -11.01 3.47
N ARG A 22 -4.98 -12.30 3.75
CA ARG A 22 -3.86 -13.24 3.90
C ARG A 22 -3.90 -14.25 2.76
N PRO A 23 -2.83 -14.38 1.95
CA PRO A 23 -2.74 -15.46 0.98
C PRO A 23 -2.76 -16.80 1.75
N PRO A 24 -3.58 -17.77 1.32
CA PRO A 24 -3.64 -19.06 2.00
C PRO A 24 -2.38 -19.89 1.72
N LEU A 25 -2.09 -20.85 2.59
CA LEU A 25 -1.00 -21.80 2.37
C LEU A 25 -1.41 -22.83 1.31
N PRO A 26 -0.50 -23.25 0.41
CA PRO A 26 -0.77 -24.36 -0.51
C PRO A 26 -1.17 -25.64 0.25
N PRO A 27 -2.10 -26.45 -0.29
CA PRO A 27 -2.65 -26.37 -1.65
C PRO A 27 -3.95 -25.54 -1.78
N ALA A 28 -4.32 -24.75 -0.76
CA ALA A 28 -5.58 -24.00 -0.79
C ALA A 28 -5.61 -22.94 -1.90
N ASP A 29 -6.80 -22.71 -2.46
CA ASP A 29 -7.01 -21.77 -3.57
C ASP A 29 -6.84 -20.30 -3.10
N PRO A 30 -5.92 -19.50 -3.70
CA PRO A 30 -5.77 -18.09 -3.38
C PRO A 30 -6.82 -17.18 -4.04
N GLY A 31 -7.84 -17.73 -4.73
CA GLY A 31 -8.88 -16.98 -5.44
C GLY A 31 -9.57 -15.90 -4.61
N GLN A 32 -9.89 -16.17 -3.33
CA GLN A 32 -10.50 -15.17 -2.44
C GLN A 32 -9.55 -13.99 -2.17
N PHE A 33 -8.30 -14.27 -1.84
CA PHE A 33 -7.28 -13.25 -1.57
C PHE A 33 -6.95 -12.41 -2.82
N THR A 34 -6.76 -13.06 -3.98
CA THR A 34 -6.36 -12.40 -5.23
C THR A 34 -7.47 -11.55 -5.85
N SER A 35 -8.73 -11.92 -5.64
CA SER A 35 -9.89 -11.17 -6.12
C SER A 35 -10.31 -10.03 -5.18
N SER A 36 -10.07 -10.16 -3.88
CA SER A 36 -10.46 -9.15 -2.88
C SER A 36 -9.83 -7.78 -3.15
N PRO A 37 -10.59 -6.68 -3.02
CA PRO A 37 -10.06 -5.32 -3.10
C PRO A 37 -9.29 -4.92 -1.84
N LEU A 38 -9.39 -5.69 -0.76
CA LEU A 38 -8.80 -5.32 0.53
C LEU A 38 -7.27 -5.35 0.46
N PRO A 39 -6.61 -4.40 1.16
CA PRO A 39 -5.16 -4.39 1.26
C PRO A 39 -4.68 -5.65 1.99
N PRO A 40 -3.60 -6.30 1.54
CA PRO A 40 -3.07 -7.49 2.18
C PRO A 40 -2.56 -7.21 3.60
N MET A 41 -2.33 -8.27 4.38
CA MET A 41 -1.72 -8.17 5.71
C MET A 41 -0.22 -7.86 5.63
N ARG A 42 0.48 -8.42 4.64
CA ARG A 42 1.87 -8.06 4.32
C ARG A 42 1.89 -7.19 3.07
N THR A 43 2.60 -6.08 3.11
CA THR A 43 2.64 -5.11 1.99
C THR A 43 3.12 -5.75 0.68
N CYS A 44 4.12 -6.63 0.73
CA CYS A 44 4.64 -7.31 -0.47
C CYS A 44 3.63 -8.25 -1.14
N ASP A 45 2.61 -8.75 -0.42
CA ASP A 45 1.60 -9.65 -0.98
C ASP A 45 0.64 -8.91 -1.95
N TRP A 46 0.75 -7.59 -2.08
CA TRP A 46 0.11 -6.85 -3.19
C TRP A 46 0.58 -7.37 -4.57
N LEU A 47 1.83 -7.84 -4.68
CA LEU A 47 2.37 -8.39 -5.94
C LEU A 47 1.70 -9.70 -6.36
N LEU A 48 1.04 -10.40 -5.42
CA LEU A 48 0.25 -11.59 -5.72
C LEU A 48 -1.14 -11.24 -6.26
N LYS A 49 -1.59 -9.98 -6.13
CA LYS A 49 -2.84 -9.53 -6.72
C LYS A 49 -2.66 -9.19 -8.22
N PRO A 50 -3.70 -9.32 -9.05
CA PRO A 50 -3.59 -9.08 -10.49
C PRO A 50 -3.18 -7.64 -10.85
N ALA A 51 -2.55 -7.45 -12.02
CA ALA A 51 -2.09 -6.15 -12.52
C ALA A 51 -3.13 -5.01 -12.45
N ARG A 52 -4.41 -5.33 -12.67
CA ARG A 52 -5.52 -4.37 -12.58
C ARG A 52 -5.72 -3.72 -11.20
N ARG A 53 -5.04 -4.22 -10.16
CA ARG A 53 -5.02 -3.63 -8.81
C ARG A 53 -3.92 -2.57 -8.64
N ILE A 54 -3.01 -2.44 -9.60
CA ILE A 54 -1.95 -1.43 -9.56
C ILE A 54 -2.57 -0.07 -9.94
N ASP A 55 -2.45 0.91 -9.04
CA ASP A 55 -2.94 2.27 -9.28
C ASP A 55 -1.93 3.13 -10.04
N ALA A 56 -0.64 2.89 -9.84
CA ALA A 56 0.44 3.53 -10.60
C ALA A 56 1.70 2.67 -10.61
N SER A 57 2.51 2.81 -11.67
CA SER A 57 3.84 2.17 -11.78
C SER A 57 4.90 3.24 -12.01
N PRO A 58 5.33 3.96 -10.96
CA PRO A 58 6.31 5.03 -11.09
C PRO A 58 7.65 4.51 -11.61
N ALA A 59 8.31 5.32 -12.46
CA ALA A 59 9.62 4.97 -13.02
C ALA A 59 10.75 5.11 -11.99
N THR A 60 10.60 6.03 -11.03
CA THR A 60 11.61 6.34 -10.02
C THR A 60 11.04 6.39 -8.61
N PRO A 61 11.88 6.28 -7.55
CA PRO A 61 11.45 6.56 -6.18
C PRO A 61 10.84 7.95 -6.00
N ASP A 62 11.38 8.97 -6.67
CA ASP A 62 10.88 10.34 -6.56
C ASP A 62 9.47 10.47 -7.14
N ASP A 63 9.18 9.79 -8.26
CA ASP A 63 7.82 9.71 -8.80
C ASP A 63 6.86 9.02 -7.82
N ALA A 64 7.33 7.97 -7.12
CA ALA A 64 6.54 7.29 -6.10
C ALA A 64 6.28 8.19 -4.87
N LEU A 65 7.25 8.99 -4.45
CA LEU A 65 7.10 9.98 -3.38
C LEU A 65 6.15 11.12 -3.78
N ALA A 66 6.18 11.55 -5.04
CA ALA A 66 5.22 12.50 -5.59
C ALA A 66 3.80 11.92 -5.57
N TRP A 67 3.64 10.66 -5.97
CA TRP A 67 2.35 9.95 -5.89
C TRP A 67 1.84 9.87 -4.44
N LEU A 68 2.69 9.46 -3.50
CA LEU A 68 2.37 9.41 -2.07
C LEU A 68 1.96 10.77 -1.50
N THR A 69 2.68 11.83 -1.90
CA THR A 69 2.38 13.21 -1.51
C THR A 69 0.99 13.62 -1.96
N GLU A 70 0.64 13.34 -3.21
CA GLU A 70 -0.67 13.66 -3.77
C GLU A 70 -1.78 12.89 -3.04
N ARG A 71 -1.60 11.58 -2.80
CA ARG A 71 -2.58 10.78 -2.04
C ARG A 71 -2.79 11.35 -0.63
N TYR A 72 -1.72 11.69 0.09
CA TYR A 72 -1.83 12.28 1.42
C TYR A 72 -2.58 13.62 1.40
N ARG A 73 -2.22 14.53 0.49
CA ARG A 73 -2.85 15.84 0.37
C ARG A 73 -4.33 15.75 0.01
N SER A 74 -4.69 14.86 -0.92
CA SER A 74 -6.08 14.65 -1.35
C SER A 74 -7.01 14.20 -0.22
N MET A 75 -6.48 13.54 0.82
CA MET A 75 -7.26 12.99 1.93
C MET A 75 -7.20 13.84 3.20
N LYS A 76 -6.43 14.93 3.20
CA LYS A 76 -6.13 15.73 4.41
C LYS A 76 -7.39 16.28 5.09
N SER A 77 -8.39 16.71 4.32
CA SER A 77 -9.68 17.21 4.85
C SER A 77 -10.53 16.13 5.51
N SER A 78 -10.23 14.85 5.27
CA SER A 78 -10.97 13.71 5.78
C SER A 78 -10.26 12.98 6.91
N PHE A 79 -9.10 13.44 7.36
CA PHE A 79 -8.40 12.81 8.49
C PHE A 79 -9.27 12.81 9.74
N LEU A 80 -9.35 11.65 10.41
CA LEU A 80 -10.16 11.50 11.63
C LEU A 80 -9.63 12.41 12.76
N ARG A 81 -8.30 12.50 12.89
CA ARG A 81 -7.61 13.34 13.87
C ARG A 81 -6.47 14.12 13.20
N PRO A 82 -6.78 15.27 12.56
CA PRO A 82 -5.77 16.06 11.86
C PRO A 82 -4.57 16.48 12.74
N PRO A 83 -4.72 16.85 14.03
CA PRO A 83 -3.58 17.16 14.89
C PRO A 83 -2.64 15.97 15.11
N ASP A 84 -3.18 14.76 15.26
CA ASP A 84 -2.37 13.54 15.45
C ASP A 84 -1.60 13.19 14.17
N GLU A 85 -2.26 13.30 13.02
CA GLU A 85 -1.60 13.12 11.71
C GLU A 85 -0.54 14.19 11.44
N ALA A 86 -0.77 15.43 11.86
CA ALA A 86 0.19 16.52 11.72
C ALA A 86 1.44 16.35 12.60
N ARG A 87 1.33 15.67 13.75
CA ARG A 87 2.46 15.38 14.64
C ARG A 87 3.49 14.43 14.01
N ILE A 88 3.04 13.49 13.17
CA ILE A 88 3.93 12.69 12.32
C ILE A 88 4.32 13.54 11.11
N GLY A 89 3.32 14.12 10.45
CA GLY A 89 3.50 15.00 9.31
C GLY A 89 3.88 14.27 8.02
N LEU A 90 3.74 14.97 6.91
CA LEU A 90 4.09 14.44 5.59
C LEU A 90 5.61 14.32 5.43
N ASP A 91 6.38 15.28 5.94
CA ASP A 91 7.83 15.33 5.72
C ASP A 91 8.56 14.12 6.31
N VAL A 92 8.22 13.72 7.54
CA VAL A 92 8.78 12.51 8.18
C VAL A 92 8.40 11.26 7.40
N ARG A 93 7.14 11.16 6.96
CA ARG A 93 6.67 10.02 6.16
C ARG A 93 7.42 9.90 4.84
N LEU A 94 7.66 11.02 4.16
CA LEU A 94 8.41 11.05 2.90
C LEU A 94 9.90 10.75 3.09
N HIS A 95 10.51 11.27 4.15
CA HIS A 95 11.89 10.93 4.51
C HIS A 95 12.05 9.43 4.73
N ASN A 96 11.20 8.83 5.56
CA ASN A 96 11.23 7.38 5.82
C ASN A 96 10.92 6.56 4.57
N ALA A 97 10.00 7.01 3.73
CA ALA A 97 9.67 6.33 2.48
C ALA A 97 10.85 6.34 1.49
N ARG A 98 11.57 7.48 1.38
CA ARG A 98 12.77 7.59 0.55
C ARG A 98 13.82 6.57 0.97
N GLU A 99 14.15 6.51 2.26
CA GLU A 99 15.12 5.57 2.80
C GLU A 99 14.69 4.11 2.60
N ALA A 100 13.40 3.81 2.82
CA ALA A 100 12.87 2.46 2.62
C ALA A 100 13.00 2.01 1.15
N LEU A 101 12.52 2.81 0.20
CA LEU A 101 12.53 2.47 -1.21
C LEU A 101 13.95 2.32 -1.76
N ALA A 102 14.89 3.17 -1.33
CA ALA A 102 16.30 3.06 -1.71
C ALA A 102 16.93 1.71 -1.28
N ASN A 103 16.40 1.10 -0.23
CA ASN A 103 16.85 -0.19 0.31
C ASN A 103 15.97 -1.38 -0.13
N GLY A 104 15.09 -1.19 -1.12
CA GLY A 104 14.18 -2.25 -1.62
C GLY A 104 13.10 -2.66 -0.61
N VAL A 105 12.80 -1.79 0.37
CA VAL A 105 11.80 -2.00 1.42
C VAL A 105 10.50 -1.33 0.99
N ASP A 106 9.40 -2.07 1.09
CA ASP A 106 8.06 -1.56 0.77
C ASP A 106 7.63 -0.45 1.74
N VAL A 107 6.84 0.49 1.26
CA VAL A 107 6.24 1.55 2.06
C VAL A 107 4.75 1.30 2.18
N GLN A 108 4.18 1.46 3.38
CA GLN A 108 2.73 1.45 3.58
C GLN A 108 2.33 2.50 4.61
N TRP A 109 1.37 3.35 4.25
CA TRP A 109 0.73 4.28 5.15
C TRP A 109 -0.71 3.85 5.40
N GLY A 110 -1.10 3.77 6.66
CA GLY A 110 -2.48 3.59 7.10
C GLY A 110 -2.94 4.86 7.81
N ILE A 111 -4.09 5.41 7.41
CA ILE A 111 -4.63 6.65 7.98
C ILE A 111 -6.13 6.46 8.24
N TRP A 112 -6.56 6.72 9.48
CA TRP A 112 -7.98 6.76 9.83
C TRP A 112 -8.63 8.05 9.32
N LEU A 113 -9.77 7.89 8.69
CA LEU A 113 -10.58 8.97 8.14
C LEU A 113 -11.89 9.11 8.91
N THR A 114 -12.55 10.25 8.74
CA THR A 114 -13.91 10.46 9.25
C THR A 114 -14.89 9.44 8.65
N GLY A 115 -16.01 9.21 9.35
CA GLY A 115 -17.05 8.27 8.91
C GLY A 115 -16.64 6.79 9.02
N GLY A 116 -15.70 6.44 9.90
CA GLY A 116 -15.25 5.06 10.10
C GLY A 116 -14.46 4.49 8.93
N ARG A 117 -13.97 5.36 8.03
CA ARG A 117 -13.21 4.96 6.84
C ARG A 117 -11.72 4.85 7.15
N PHE A 118 -11.02 4.08 6.33
CA PHE A 118 -9.57 3.93 6.43
C PHE A 118 -8.94 4.05 5.05
N LEU A 119 -7.76 4.65 4.99
CA LEU A 119 -6.93 4.74 3.79
C LEU A 119 -5.70 3.84 3.99
N THR A 120 -5.40 3.01 2.98
CA THR A 120 -4.06 2.45 2.81
C THR A 120 -3.45 2.99 1.52
N CYS A 121 -2.23 3.50 1.59
CA CYS A 121 -1.41 3.83 0.43
C CYS A 121 -0.09 3.08 0.55
N GLY A 122 0.23 2.23 -0.43
CA GLY A 122 1.44 1.44 -0.46
C GLY A 122 2.27 1.69 -1.71
N VAL A 123 3.60 1.64 -1.57
CA VAL A 123 4.55 1.53 -2.69
C VAL A 123 5.33 0.25 -2.46
N VAL A 124 5.23 -0.67 -3.41
CA VAL A 124 5.84 -1.99 -3.33
C VAL A 124 7.00 -2.06 -4.29
N CYS A 125 8.18 -2.39 -3.77
CA CYS A 125 9.36 -2.66 -4.57
C CYS A 125 9.15 -4.00 -5.24
N CYS A 126 8.92 -4.06 -6.54
CA CYS A 126 8.62 -5.31 -7.24
C CYS A 126 9.90 -6.11 -7.55
N SER A 127 10.94 -5.44 -8.01
CA SER A 127 12.22 -6.09 -8.31
C SER A 127 13.39 -5.11 -8.17
N PRO A 128 14.31 -5.34 -7.23
CA PRO A 128 14.24 -6.32 -6.13
C PRO A 128 13.20 -5.93 -5.06
N ASN A 129 12.60 -6.92 -4.38
CA ASN A 129 11.83 -6.75 -3.14
C ASN A 129 12.59 -7.42 -1.98
N ARG A 130 12.74 -6.75 -0.83
CA ARG A 130 13.48 -7.31 0.31
C ARG A 130 12.71 -8.36 1.11
N HIS A 131 11.39 -8.39 1.03
CA HIS A 131 10.49 -9.23 1.83
C HIS A 131 9.90 -10.43 1.08
N ALA A 132 9.99 -10.46 -0.25
CA ALA A 132 9.46 -11.53 -1.07
C ALA A 132 10.20 -11.66 -2.41
N ALA A 133 10.13 -12.84 -3.04
CA ALA A 133 10.69 -13.08 -4.38
C ALA A 133 9.57 -13.38 -5.39
N TYR A 134 8.49 -12.58 -5.34
CA TYR A 134 7.35 -12.73 -6.26
C TYR A 134 7.69 -12.21 -7.66
N ARG A 135 7.00 -12.73 -8.68
CA ARG A 135 7.10 -12.18 -10.04
C ARG A 135 6.40 -10.82 -10.11
N CYS A 136 6.77 -10.03 -11.10
CA CYS A 136 6.06 -8.80 -11.43
C CYS A 136 4.63 -9.11 -11.87
N PRO A 137 3.59 -8.50 -11.29
CA PRO A 137 2.22 -8.69 -11.74
C PRO A 137 1.94 -8.03 -13.10
N ALA A 138 2.77 -7.09 -13.54
CA ALA A 138 2.62 -6.34 -14.80
C ALA A 138 3.58 -6.79 -15.93
N SER A 139 4.32 -7.88 -15.74
CA SER A 139 5.19 -8.47 -16.78
C SER A 139 4.47 -9.46 -17.66
#